data_AF-A0AAN6U3D0-F1
#
_entry.id   AF-A0AAN6U3D0-F1
#
_cell.length_a   1.000
_cell.length_b   1.000
_cell.length_c   1.000
_cell.angle_alpha   90.00
_cell.angle_beta   90.00
_cell.angle_gamma   90.00
#
_symmetry.space_group_name_H-M   'P 1'
#
loop_
_entity.id
_entity.type
_entity.pdbx_description
1 polymer ?
#
loop_
_entity_poly.entity_id
_entity_poly.type
_entity_poly.pdbx_seq_one_letter_code
_entity_poly.pdbx_strand_id
1 'polypeptide(L)'
;MANTTINASPLDALINEAKPDAHANPPTKKLINLLRGWPAPALLPASQLKSAAEYVLSDPAISVPVLQYGIDPGYQPLREEIARWLSGIYQYHPPSDPPSRQPERKGSIKANEITITGGASQALACVLQSFTDPGYTRAVWVAAPCYFMGCAIFEDNGFRRRLRAVPEDEGGVDVTVLEELIRKCDAEKWGHRPSKSPSPHRKLYRHIIYLVATSANPSGKTLSIARRTALIHLAREHDALIISDDVYDLLQWPVTSSPPPTSLVSPSPLPPQTPLPLLSQIDASLPPSRHNPPGKNFSHAISNASFSKLVGPGIRTGWIHGTADFAHGFSVTGTNRSGGAASQFAAAVVWRALSTGEIEEWVDGTVRPALRRRHGIMLREIARELAPLGVKVWGGNGVDGAHQAGGKLGPDELEVYGGYFVWLTLPEEMNAEVVARRARAEEELVVAPGRIFEVAGDEEAARFPQNVRLSFSWVDEEDIVEGVKRLGRVLKRMLGGVEPDMVERNAAEGEAQAFK
;
A
#
# COMPACT_ATOMS: atom_id res chain seq x y z
N MET A 1 39.40 17.51 -3.19
CA MET A 1 37.97 17.27 -3.47
C MET A 1 37.81 15.77 -3.63
N ALA A 2 37.48 15.07 -2.54
CA ALA A 2 37.29 13.63 -2.56
C ALA A 2 35.84 13.33 -2.99
N ASN A 3 35.69 12.67 -4.12
CA ASN A 3 34.41 12.11 -4.57
C ASN A 3 34.06 10.94 -3.63
N THR A 4 33.25 11.20 -2.61
CA THR A 4 32.52 10.15 -1.91
C THR A 4 31.40 9.66 -2.82
N THR A 5 31.65 8.58 -3.55
CA THR A 5 30.61 7.72 -4.10
C THR A 5 29.77 7.22 -2.94
N ILE A 6 28.54 7.69 -2.86
CA ILE A 6 27.52 7.18 -1.93
C ILE A 6 27.25 5.74 -2.37
N ASN A 7 27.66 4.77 -1.56
CA ASN A 7 27.33 3.36 -1.78
C ASN A 7 25.80 3.23 -1.77
N ALA A 8 25.22 3.02 -2.95
CA ALA A 8 23.80 2.73 -3.13
C ALA A 8 23.47 1.41 -2.43
N SER A 9 22.30 1.33 -1.77
CA SER A 9 21.87 0.08 -1.13
C SER A 9 21.67 -1.03 -2.18
N PRO A 10 21.72 -2.32 -1.80
CA PRO A 10 21.39 -3.43 -2.72
C PRO A 10 20.00 -3.28 -3.37
N LEU A 11 19.08 -2.61 -2.69
CA LEU A 11 17.76 -2.27 -3.20
C LEU A 11 17.81 -1.14 -4.25
N ASP A 12 18.66 -0.14 -4.05
CA ASP A 12 18.90 0.92 -5.04
C ASP A 12 19.53 0.37 -6.31
N ALA A 13 20.33 -0.70 -6.25
CA ALA A 13 20.87 -1.38 -7.43
C ALA A 13 19.80 -2.16 -8.22
N LEU A 14 18.74 -2.64 -7.55
CA LEU A 14 17.59 -3.31 -8.17
C LEU A 14 16.54 -2.31 -8.71
N ILE A 15 16.39 -1.16 -8.05
CA ILE A 15 15.38 -0.12 -8.35
C ILE A 15 15.91 0.88 -9.38
N ASN A 16 17.14 1.35 -9.19
CA ASN A 16 17.79 2.25 -10.13
C ASN A 16 18.35 1.40 -11.25
N GLU A 17 18.08 1.82 -12.48
CA GLU A 17 18.80 1.34 -13.64
C GLU A 17 20.27 1.69 -13.41
N ALA A 18 21.04 0.78 -12.80
CA ALA A 18 22.48 0.94 -12.67
C ALA A 18 22.99 1.37 -14.05
N LYS A 19 23.61 2.55 -14.13
CA LYS A 19 24.16 3.05 -15.39
C LYS A 19 24.99 1.92 -15.98
N PRO A 20 24.74 1.51 -17.24
CA PRO A 20 25.57 0.51 -17.87
C PRO A 20 27.02 0.95 -17.72
N ASP A 21 27.89 0.00 -17.38
CA ASP A 21 29.33 0.23 -17.40
C ASP A 21 29.67 0.88 -18.74
N ALA A 22 30.36 2.02 -18.74
CA ALA A 22 30.63 2.79 -19.96
C ALA A 22 31.49 1.98 -20.97
N HIS A 23 32.02 0.85 -20.53
CA HIS A 23 32.82 -0.09 -21.30
C HIS A 23 32.08 -1.39 -21.68
N ALA A 24 30.83 -1.60 -21.24
CA ALA A 24 30.02 -2.76 -21.64
C ALA A 24 29.28 -2.50 -22.95
N ASN A 25 29.19 -3.52 -23.81
CA ASN A 25 28.35 -3.45 -25.01
C ASN A 25 26.91 -3.11 -24.61
N PRO A 26 26.21 -2.26 -25.37
CA PRO A 26 24.81 -1.94 -25.08
C PRO A 26 23.98 -3.23 -25.08
N PRO A 27 23.06 -3.41 -24.11
CA PRO A 27 22.23 -4.60 -24.06
C PRO A 27 21.41 -4.73 -25.34
N THR A 28 21.39 -5.93 -25.91
CA THR A 28 20.67 -6.22 -27.17
C THR A 28 19.15 -6.22 -27.00
N LYS A 29 18.67 -6.25 -25.75
CA LYS A 29 17.24 -6.27 -25.38
C LYS A 29 16.90 -5.01 -24.57
N LYS A 30 15.70 -4.46 -24.79
CA LYS A 30 15.10 -3.45 -23.91
C LYS A 30 14.91 -4.02 -22.50
N LEU A 31 15.33 -3.28 -21.47
CA LEU A 31 15.07 -3.60 -20.07
C LEU A 31 13.57 -3.53 -19.76
N ILE A 32 13.01 -4.62 -19.22
CA ILE A 32 11.63 -4.66 -18.73
C ILE A 32 11.65 -4.72 -17.20
N ASN A 33 10.94 -3.81 -16.54
CA ASN A 33 10.92 -3.71 -15.08
C ASN A 33 9.54 -4.02 -14.50
N LEU A 34 9.32 -5.28 -14.14
CA LEU A 34 8.13 -5.76 -13.44
C LEU A 34 8.26 -5.65 -11.91
N LEU A 35 9.30 -4.98 -11.39
CA LEU A 35 9.43 -4.67 -9.96
C LEU A 35 8.73 -3.35 -9.62
N ARG A 36 8.83 -2.31 -10.44
CA ARG A 36 8.34 -0.96 -10.10
C ARG A 36 6.82 -0.91 -9.84
N GLY A 37 6.43 -0.49 -8.64
CA GLY A 37 5.04 -0.26 -8.24
C GLY A 37 4.57 1.19 -8.46
N TRP A 38 4.88 1.76 -9.61
CA TRP A 38 4.53 3.14 -9.98
C TRP A 38 3.38 3.16 -11.00
N PRO A 39 2.55 4.21 -11.05
CA PRO A 39 1.59 4.37 -12.14
C PRO A 39 2.33 4.56 -13.47
N ALA A 40 1.87 3.92 -14.54
CA ALA A 40 2.39 4.16 -15.89
C ALA A 40 2.28 5.66 -16.25
N PRO A 41 3.25 6.24 -16.98
CA PRO A 41 3.23 7.65 -17.35
C PRO A 41 1.93 8.10 -18.05
N ALA A 42 1.36 7.23 -18.88
CA ALA A 42 0.10 7.49 -19.60
C ALA A 42 -1.14 7.59 -18.67
N LEU A 43 -1.03 7.17 -17.41
CA LEU A 43 -2.11 7.24 -16.41
C LEU A 43 -1.99 8.49 -15.51
N LEU A 44 -1.03 9.38 -15.76
CA LEU A 44 -0.86 10.61 -15.01
C LEU A 44 -1.77 11.72 -15.59
N PRO A 45 -2.64 12.36 -14.78
CA PRO A 45 -3.60 13.37 -15.23
C PRO A 45 -2.95 14.77 -15.34
N ALA A 46 -1.88 14.87 -16.13
CA ALA A 46 -1.09 16.11 -16.21
C ALA A 46 -1.91 17.31 -16.68
N SER A 47 -2.85 17.11 -17.61
CA SER A 47 -3.76 18.17 -18.10
C SER A 47 -4.72 18.67 -17.03
N GLN A 48 -5.32 17.76 -16.24
CA GLN A 48 -6.26 18.09 -15.18
C GLN A 48 -5.53 18.87 -14.08
N LEU A 49 -4.34 18.42 -13.68
CA LEU A 49 -3.53 19.12 -12.68
C LEU A 49 -3.06 20.49 -13.17
N LYS A 50 -2.71 20.62 -14.46
CA LYS A 50 -2.36 21.91 -15.05
C LYS A 50 -3.53 22.89 -14.95
N SER A 51 -4.72 22.49 -15.42
CA SER A 51 -5.94 23.30 -15.37
C SER A 51 -6.29 23.72 -13.93
N ALA A 52 -6.22 22.77 -13.00
CA ALA A 52 -6.46 23.02 -11.58
C ALA A 52 -5.45 24.00 -10.97
N ALA A 53 -4.16 23.89 -11.32
CA ALA A 53 -3.13 24.82 -10.86
C ALA A 53 -3.30 26.23 -11.44
N GLU A 54 -3.63 26.34 -12.73
CA GLU A 54 -3.95 27.63 -13.37
C GLU A 54 -5.13 28.31 -12.65
N TYR A 55 -6.19 27.57 -12.34
CA TYR A 55 -7.32 28.09 -11.58
C TYR A 55 -6.91 28.58 -10.17
N VAL A 56 -6.20 27.74 -9.40
CA VAL A 56 -5.76 28.07 -8.04
C VAL A 56 -4.89 29.32 -8.02
N LEU A 57 -4.04 29.53 -9.03
CA LEU A 57 -3.13 30.66 -9.11
C LEU A 57 -3.77 31.94 -9.69
N SER A 58 -4.90 31.83 -10.39
CA SER A 58 -5.55 32.96 -11.06
C SER A 58 -6.40 33.84 -10.14
N ASP A 59 -6.88 33.31 -9.01
CA ASP A 59 -7.70 34.05 -8.04
C ASP A 59 -6.87 34.39 -6.78
N PRO A 60 -6.55 35.68 -6.51
CA PRO A 60 -5.85 36.10 -5.30
C PRO A 60 -6.52 35.66 -3.99
N ALA A 61 -7.84 35.46 -3.97
CA ALA A 61 -8.55 34.97 -2.79
C ALA A 61 -8.17 33.52 -2.43
N ILE A 62 -7.69 32.75 -3.41
CA ILE A 62 -7.22 31.38 -3.26
C ILE A 62 -5.69 31.34 -3.22
N SER A 63 -5.02 31.98 -4.18
CA SER A 63 -3.58 31.87 -4.36
C SER A 63 -2.79 32.45 -3.19
N VAL A 64 -3.20 33.60 -2.64
CA VAL A 64 -2.51 34.23 -1.50
C VAL A 64 -2.49 33.32 -0.26
N PRO A 65 -3.62 32.82 0.27
CA PRO A 65 -3.59 31.96 1.45
C PRO A 65 -2.92 30.60 1.19
N VAL A 66 -3.01 30.06 -0.04
CA VAL A 66 -2.40 28.78 -0.39
C VAL A 66 -0.87 28.87 -0.48
N LEU A 67 -0.32 30.04 -0.83
CA LEU A 67 1.12 30.30 -0.88
C LEU A 67 1.72 30.73 0.47
N GLN A 68 0.89 30.89 1.51
CA GLN A 68 1.32 31.18 2.88
C GLN A 68 1.35 29.90 3.74
N TYR A 69 1.75 30.07 5.01
CA TYR A 69 1.63 29.00 5.99
C TYR A 69 0.18 28.54 6.16
N GLY A 70 0.00 27.23 6.25
CA GLY A 70 -1.31 26.61 6.42
C GLY A 70 -1.69 26.43 7.89
N ILE A 71 -2.92 25.97 8.11
CA ILE A 71 -3.36 25.50 9.43
C ILE A 71 -2.88 24.06 9.67
N ASP A 72 -2.73 23.67 10.94
CA ASP A 72 -2.22 22.36 11.35
C ASP A 72 -2.94 21.16 10.68
N PRO A 73 -4.28 21.15 10.50
CA PRO A 73 -4.96 20.04 9.80
C PRO A 73 -4.79 20.02 8.28
N GLY A 74 -4.25 21.10 7.70
CA GLY A 74 -4.09 21.29 6.26
C GLY A 74 -5.23 22.02 5.57
N TYR A 75 -5.08 22.19 4.25
CA TYR A 75 -5.98 22.99 3.42
C TYR A 75 -7.45 22.58 3.57
N GLN A 76 -8.24 23.47 4.20
CA GLN A 76 -9.62 23.18 4.63
C GLN A 76 -10.54 22.73 3.48
N PRO A 77 -10.56 23.39 2.31
CA PRO A 77 -11.41 22.96 1.21
C PRO A 77 -11.12 21.53 0.74
N LEU A 78 -9.85 21.10 0.74
CA LEU A 78 -9.52 19.71 0.39
C LEU A 78 -10.09 18.72 1.41
N ARG A 79 -10.04 19.04 2.71
CA ARG A 79 -10.54 18.16 3.77
C ARG A 79 -12.05 17.93 3.64
N GLU A 80 -12.80 19.00 3.36
CA GLU A 80 -14.24 18.94 3.11
C GLU A 80 -14.55 18.13 1.86
N GLU A 81 -13.76 18.32 0.81
CA GLU A 81 -13.95 17.64 -0.47
C GLU A 81 -13.65 16.14 -0.37
N ILE A 82 -12.57 15.74 0.31
CA ILE A 82 -12.27 14.33 0.58
C ILE A 82 -13.39 13.73 1.46
N ALA A 83 -13.86 14.44 2.49
CA ALA A 83 -14.95 13.95 3.34
C ALA A 83 -16.24 13.69 2.54
N ARG A 84 -16.61 14.62 1.65
CA ARG A 84 -17.74 14.47 0.71
C ARG A 84 -17.52 13.27 -0.22
N TRP A 85 -16.36 13.20 -0.86
CA TRP A 85 -16.01 12.17 -1.83
C TRP A 85 -16.04 10.77 -1.23
N LEU A 86 -15.32 10.56 -0.11
CA LEU A 86 -15.29 9.25 0.57
C LEU A 86 -16.66 8.88 1.15
N SER A 87 -17.45 9.84 1.64
CA SER A 87 -18.83 9.56 2.07
C SER A 87 -19.75 9.10 0.93
N GLY A 88 -19.48 9.55 -0.30
CA GLY A 88 -20.19 9.08 -1.50
C GLY A 88 -19.81 7.65 -1.89
N ILE A 89 -18.54 7.29 -1.68
CA ILE A 89 -17.96 5.98 -2.03
C ILE A 89 -18.32 4.91 -0.99
N TYR A 90 -18.07 5.17 0.29
CA TYR A 90 -18.24 4.18 1.35
C TYR A 90 -19.62 4.32 2.01
N GLN A 91 -20.57 3.48 1.59
CA GLN A 91 -21.93 3.44 2.14
C GLN A 91 -22.02 2.45 3.32
N TYR A 92 -21.29 2.72 4.40
CA TYR A 92 -21.32 1.86 5.59
C TYR A 92 -22.45 2.26 6.54
N HIS A 93 -23.30 1.30 6.89
CA HIS A 93 -24.36 1.45 7.89
C HIS A 93 -24.06 0.57 9.11
N PRO A 94 -23.83 1.15 10.30
CA PRO A 94 -23.58 0.39 11.52
C PRO A 94 -24.78 -0.51 11.88
N PRO A 95 -24.56 -1.73 12.39
CA PRO A 95 -25.64 -2.67 12.73
C PRO A 95 -26.60 -2.18 13.84
N SER A 96 -26.17 -1.25 14.69
CA SER A 96 -26.88 -0.82 15.90
C SER A 96 -27.94 0.26 15.67
N ASP A 97 -28.34 0.55 14.43
CA ASP A 97 -29.16 1.72 14.12
C ASP A 97 -30.54 1.35 13.52
N PRO A 98 -31.66 1.71 14.17
CA PRO A 98 -32.96 1.68 13.52
C PRO A 98 -33.02 2.76 12.43
N PRO A 99 -33.78 2.57 11.34
CA PRO A 99 -33.89 3.54 10.26
C PRO A 99 -34.45 4.87 10.79
N SER A 100 -33.56 5.85 11.02
CA SER A 100 -33.93 7.18 11.51
C SER A 100 -34.16 8.15 10.35
N ARG A 101 -35.14 9.05 10.52
CA ARG A 101 -35.55 10.09 9.54
C ARG A 101 -34.65 11.34 9.57
N GLN A 102 -33.40 11.26 10.01
CA GLN A 102 -32.48 12.40 9.98
C GLN A 102 -31.68 12.45 8.66
N PRO A 103 -31.47 13.63 8.06
CA PRO A 103 -30.78 13.78 6.77
C PRO A 103 -29.25 13.61 6.86
N GLU A 104 -28.65 13.64 8.06
CA GLU A 104 -27.24 13.27 8.23
C GLU A 104 -27.11 11.74 8.24
N ARG A 105 -26.62 11.16 7.14
CA ARG A 105 -26.34 9.72 7.05
C ARG A 105 -25.32 9.33 8.11
N LYS A 106 -25.75 8.66 9.18
CA LYS A 106 -24.86 8.11 10.21
C LYS A 106 -23.86 7.15 9.56
N GLY A 107 -22.56 7.45 9.68
CA GLY A 107 -21.47 6.78 8.94
C GLY A 107 -20.78 7.65 7.88
N SER A 108 -21.29 8.87 7.62
CA SER A 108 -20.60 9.86 6.79
C SER A 108 -19.28 10.30 7.42
N ILE A 109 -18.27 10.44 6.58
CA ILE A 109 -16.94 10.94 6.95
C ILE A 109 -17.02 12.46 7.00
N LYS A 110 -16.44 13.06 8.05
CA LYS A 110 -16.46 14.51 8.29
C LYS A 110 -15.09 15.14 8.08
N ALA A 111 -15.06 16.42 7.72
CA ALA A 111 -13.79 17.13 7.49
C ALA A 111 -12.89 17.15 8.74
N ASN A 112 -13.47 17.19 9.95
CA ASN A 112 -12.72 17.15 11.21
C ASN A 112 -12.12 15.76 11.54
N GLU A 113 -12.49 14.72 10.80
CA GLU A 113 -11.94 13.36 10.87
C GLU A 113 -10.80 13.16 9.85
N ILE A 114 -10.50 14.19 9.05
CA ILE A 114 -9.48 14.17 8.00
C ILE A 114 -8.37 15.17 8.33
N THR A 115 -7.12 14.74 8.14
CA THR A 115 -5.94 15.62 8.13
C THR A 115 -5.13 15.39 6.86
N ILE A 116 -4.69 16.47 6.22
CA ILE A 116 -3.87 16.41 5.00
C ILE A 116 -2.42 16.04 5.36
N THR A 117 -1.78 15.25 4.50
CA THR A 117 -0.42 14.76 4.69
C THR A 117 0.43 14.95 3.45
N GLY A 118 1.75 14.80 3.60
CA GLY A 118 2.73 14.74 2.52
C GLY A 118 2.73 13.41 1.75
N GLY A 119 1.66 12.61 1.88
CA GLY A 119 1.55 11.23 1.40
C GLY A 119 1.80 10.19 2.50
N ALA A 120 1.48 8.92 2.17
CA ALA A 120 1.37 7.82 3.13
C ALA A 120 2.64 7.59 3.99
N SER A 121 3.85 7.70 3.41
CA SER A 121 5.10 7.51 4.15
C SER A 121 5.36 8.61 5.20
N GLN A 122 5.11 9.87 4.83
CA GLN A 122 5.28 10.99 5.76
C GLN A 122 4.21 10.94 6.87
N ALA A 123 2.99 10.55 6.51
CA ALA A 123 1.92 10.32 7.46
C ALA A 123 2.27 9.20 8.45
N LEU A 124 2.79 8.06 7.97
CA LEU A 124 3.24 6.95 8.83
C LEU A 124 4.28 7.42 9.86
N ALA A 125 5.30 8.17 9.42
CA ALA A 125 6.31 8.73 10.33
C ALA A 125 5.67 9.67 11.38
N CYS A 126 4.75 10.53 10.98
CA CYS A 126 4.05 11.45 11.89
C CYS A 126 3.16 10.70 12.90
N VAL A 127 2.49 9.62 12.49
CA VAL A 127 1.72 8.76 13.39
C VAL A 127 2.64 8.19 14.47
N LEU A 128 3.78 7.63 14.10
CA LEU A 128 4.74 7.07 15.05
C LEU A 128 5.29 8.14 16.01
N GLN A 129 5.64 9.32 15.49
CA GLN A 129 6.11 10.44 16.31
C GLN A 129 5.08 10.88 17.35
N SER A 130 3.79 10.91 17.01
CA SER A 130 2.73 11.44 17.87
C SER A 130 2.08 10.41 18.80
N PHE A 131 1.96 9.15 18.36
CA PHE A 131 1.12 8.14 19.03
C PHE A 131 1.88 6.93 19.57
N THR A 132 3.22 6.93 19.45
CA THR A 132 4.05 5.84 19.98
C THR A 132 5.18 6.39 20.84
N ASP A 133 5.71 5.55 21.72
CA ASP A 133 6.92 5.86 22.47
C ASP A 133 7.76 4.59 22.63
N PRO A 134 9.05 4.58 22.24
CA PRO A 134 9.91 3.42 22.39
C PRO A 134 9.98 2.82 23.80
N GLY A 135 9.75 3.59 24.86
CA GLY A 135 9.69 3.12 26.25
C GLY A 135 8.30 2.64 26.69
N TYR A 136 7.25 2.77 25.87
CA TYR A 136 5.88 2.33 26.20
C TYR A 136 5.29 1.36 25.17
N THR A 137 5.42 1.68 23.88
CA THR A 137 4.96 0.86 22.77
C THR A 137 5.85 -0.39 22.65
N ARG A 138 5.26 -1.56 22.85
CA ARG A 138 5.95 -2.83 23.04
C ARG A 138 6.42 -3.45 21.72
N ALA A 139 5.55 -3.49 20.72
CA ALA A 139 5.82 -4.13 19.44
C ALA A 139 5.08 -3.45 18.27
N VAL A 140 5.62 -3.65 17.08
CA VAL A 140 4.99 -3.32 15.80
C VAL A 140 4.72 -4.64 15.07
N TRP A 141 3.46 -5.03 15.00
CA TRP A 141 2.98 -6.24 14.33
C TRP A 141 2.75 -5.93 12.85
N VAL A 142 3.44 -6.63 11.96
CA VAL A 142 3.44 -6.36 10.52
C VAL A 142 2.93 -7.59 9.79
N ALA A 143 1.89 -7.43 8.98
CA ALA A 143 1.41 -8.51 8.10
C ALA A 143 2.54 -8.99 7.18
N ALA A 144 2.71 -10.30 7.03
CA ALA A 144 3.79 -10.92 6.26
C ALA A 144 3.22 -11.77 5.12
N PRO A 145 3.54 -11.46 3.85
CA PRO A 145 4.55 -10.50 3.39
C PRO A 145 4.09 -9.02 3.50
N CYS A 146 5.04 -8.08 3.49
CA CYS A 146 4.75 -6.66 3.81
C CYS A 146 5.27 -5.64 2.78
N TYR A 147 4.80 -4.39 2.85
CA TYR A 147 5.47 -3.27 2.19
C TYR A 147 6.77 -2.90 2.92
N PHE A 148 7.84 -3.54 2.50
CA PHE A 148 9.13 -3.51 3.19
C PHE A 148 9.78 -2.13 3.31
N MET A 149 9.56 -1.19 2.38
CA MET A 149 10.13 0.16 2.52
C MET A 149 9.54 0.90 3.73
N GLY A 150 8.35 0.51 4.20
CA GLY A 150 7.77 1.01 5.44
C GLY A 150 8.57 0.60 6.68
N CYS A 151 9.28 -0.54 6.65
CA CYS A 151 10.05 -1.04 7.79
C CYS A 151 11.07 -0.02 8.31
N ALA A 152 11.79 0.65 7.40
CA ALA A 152 12.78 1.68 7.76
C ALA A 152 12.15 2.84 8.56
N ILE A 153 10.91 3.22 8.26
CA ILE A 153 10.21 4.29 8.97
C ILE A 153 9.94 3.88 10.43
N PHE A 154 9.62 2.61 10.69
CA PHE A 154 9.49 2.11 12.07
C PHE A 154 10.85 2.06 12.77
N GLU A 155 11.91 1.61 12.09
CA GLU A 155 13.26 1.58 12.66
C GLU A 155 13.76 2.98 13.06
N ASP A 156 13.58 3.98 12.19
CA ASP A 156 13.93 5.39 12.42
C ASP A 156 13.18 5.98 13.63
N ASN A 157 11.99 5.44 13.94
CA ASN A 157 11.20 5.83 15.11
C ASN A 157 11.52 4.98 16.36
N GLY A 158 12.63 4.24 16.35
CA GLY A 158 13.14 3.52 17.51
C GLY A 158 12.61 2.10 17.67
N PHE A 159 11.95 1.54 16.65
CA PHE A 159 11.38 0.18 16.70
C PHE A 159 12.26 -0.89 16.06
N ARG A 160 13.54 -0.59 15.78
CA ARG A 160 14.51 -1.61 15.34
C ARG A 160 14.49 -2.81 16.28
N ARG A 161 14.43 -4.03 15.73
CA ARG A 161 14.24 -5.32 16.45
C ARG A 161 12.91 -5.49 17.20
N ARG A 162 11.91 -4.63 16.97
CA ARG A 162 10.56 -4.73 17.54
C ARG A 162 9.45 -4.83 16.49
N LEU A 163 9.83 -4.89 15.21
CA LEU A 163 8.94 -5.34 14.16
C LEU A 163 8.77 -6.86 14.32
N ARG A 164 7.53 -7.34 14.19
CA ARG A 164 7.16 -8.74 14.38
C ARG A 164 6.28 -9.18 13.22
N ALA A 165 6.67 -10.24 12.53
CA ALA A 165 5.91 -10.78 11.41
C ALA A 165 4.64 -11.47 11.89
N VAL A 166 3.55 -11.23 11.17
CA VAL A 166 2.25 -11.89 11.37
C VAL A 166 1.88 -12.54 10.04
N PRO A 167 1.86 -13.87 9.94
CA PRO A 167 1.60 -14.54 8.68
C PRO A 167 0.20 -14.24 8.12
N GLU A 168 0.07 -14.25 6.80
CA GLU A 168 -1.22 -14.20 6.12
C GLU A 168 -1.73 -15.62 5.77
N ASP A 169 -3.01 -15.86 6.03
CA ASP A 169 -3.79 -16.97 5.48
C ASP A 169 -4.56 -16.55 4.21
N GLU A 170 -5.42 -17.39 3.64
CA GLU A 170 -6.22 -17.06 2.44
C GLU A 170 -7.06 -15.77 2.58
N GLY A 171 -7.44 -15.38 3.79
CA GLY A 171 -8.19 -14.15 4.09
C GLY A 171 -7.32 -12.94 4.47
N GLY A 172 -6.00 -13.03 4.31
CA GLY A 172 -5.02 -12.01 4.71
C GLY A 172 -4.45 -12.28 6.11
N VAL A 173 -4.07 -11.23 6.84
CA VAL A 173 -3.40 -11.36 8.16
C VAL A 173 -4.15 -12.30 9.11
N ASP A 174 -3.44 -13.27 9.70
CA ASP A 174 -4.02 -14.22 10.65
C ASP A 174 -4.26 -13.55 12.01
N VAL A 175 -5.54 -13.31 12.32
CA VAL A 175 -5.95 -12.64 13.57
C VAL A 175 -5.76 -13.53 14.79
N THR A 176 -5.88 -14.85 14.63
CA THR A 176 -5.71 -15.82 15.72
C THR A 176 -4.25 -15.86 16.13
N VAL A 177 -3.35 -15.96 15.15
CA VAL A 177 -1.90 -15.91 15.40
C VAL A 177 -1.50 -14.55 15.98
N LEU A 178 -2.05 -13.45 15.45
CA LEU A 178 -1.80 -12.11 15.99
C LEU A 178 -2.21 -11.99 17.46
N GLU A 179 -3.39 -12.49 17.84
CA GLU A 179 -3.85 -12.49 19.23
C GLU A 179 -2.87 -13.26 20.12
N GLU A 180 -2.45 -14.47 19.71
CA GLU A 180 -1.51 -15.27 20.48
C GLU A 180 -0.17 -14.55 20.70
N LEU A 181 0.36 -13.91 19.65
CA LEU A 181 1.60 -13.15 19.70
C LEU A 181 1.49 -11.91 20.61
N ILE A 182 0.38 -11.17 20.52
CA ILE A 182 0.12 -10.01 21.40
C ILE A 182 0.02 -10.46 22.85
N ARG A 183 -0.72 -11.54 23.15
CA ARG A 183 -0.87 -12.06 24.52
C ARG A 183 0.47 -12.50 25.10
N LYS A 184 1.33 -13.15 24.32
CA LYS A 184 2.70 -13.51 24.72
C LYS A 184 3.51 -12.25 25.04
N CYS A 185 3.48 -11.24 24.18
CA CYS A 185 4.16 -9.96 24.41
C CYS A 185 3.61 -9.19 25.62
N ASP A 186 2.30 -9.28 25.89
CA ASP A 186 1.68 -8.64 27.04
C ASP A 186 2.09 -9.30 28.37
N ALA A 187 2.30 -10.61 28.37
CA ALA A 187 2.76 -11.38 29.53
C ALA A 187 4.23 -11.11 29.92
N GLU A 188 5.05 -10.62 28.98
CA GLU A 188 6.44 -10.25 29.26
C GLU A 188 6.53 -9.03 30.21
N LYS A 189 7.51 -9.06 31.12
CA LYS A 189 7.77 -7.94 32.03
C LYS A 189 8.24 -6.73 31.24
N TRP A 190 7.51 -5.62 31.33
CA TRP A 190 7.87 -4.35 30.71
C TRP A 190 8.37 -3.36 31.76
N GLY A 191 9.67 -3.05 31.73
CA GLY A 191 10.31 -2.18 32.72
C GLY A 191 10.49 -0.72 32.29
N HIS A 192 10.15 -0.37 31.05
CA HIS A 192 10.35 0.97 30.53
C HIS A 192 9.14 1.87 30.80
N ARG A 193 9.41 3.14 31.06
CA ARG A 193 8.39 4.20 31.17
C ARG A 193 8.38 5.01 29.87
N PRO A 194 7.22 5.55 29.45
CA PRO A 194 7.18 6.47 28.32
C PRO A 194 8.12 7.65 28.54
N SER A 195 8.92 7.97 27.53
CA SER A 195 9.75 9.19 27.53
C SER A 195 8.94 10.43 27.13
N LYS A 196 7.92 10.24 26.29
CA LYS A 196 6.98 11.26 25.84
C LYS A 196 5.90 11.46 26.88
N SER A 197 5.63 12.74 27.19
CA SER A 197 4.42 13.15 27.91
C SER A 197 3.39 13.63 26.88
N PRO A 198 2.42 12.80 26.47
CA PRO A 198 1.43 13.23 25.48
C PRO A 198 0.60 14.40 26.00
N SER A 199 0.40 15.42 25.17
CA SER A 199 -0.58 16.48 25.44
C SER A 199 -2.00 15.90 25.56
N PRO A 200 -3.00 16.64 26.08
CA PRO A 200 -4.40 16.19 26.12
C PRO A 200 -5.00 15.79 24.76
N HIS A 201 -4.37 16.21 23.66
CA HIS A 201 -4.77 15.90 22.29
C HIS A 201 -4.11 14.63 21.74
N ARG A 202 -3.34 13.88 22.53
CA ARG A 202 -2.67 12.65 22.10
C ARG A 202 -2.80 11.54 23.12
N LYS A 203 -2.61 10.32 22.63
CA LYS A 203 -2.51 9.09 23.41
C LYS A 203 -1.35 8.26 22.86
N LEU A 204 -0.68 7.49 23.72
CA LEU A 204 0.30 6.50 23.31
C LEU A 204 -0.37 5.12 23.23
N TYR A 205 -0.10 4.35 22.17
CA TYR A 205 -0.59 2.98 22.04
C TYR A 205 0.46 1.98 22.49
N ARG A 206 -0.01 0.91 23.14
CA ARG A 206 0.85 -0.19 23.59
C ARG A 206 1.38 -1.01 22.42
N HIS A 207 0.57 -1.19 21.38
CA HIS A 207 0.92 -1.96 20.20
C HIS A 207 0.61 -1.19 18.92
N ILE A 208 1.35 -1.47 17.86
CA ILE A 208 1.04 -0.99 16.51
C ILE A 208 0.81 -2.21 15.63
N ILE A 209 -0.22 -2.16 14.79
CA ILE A 209 -0.48 -3.16 13.75
C ILE A 209 -0.38 -2.45 12.40
N TYR A 210 0.49 -2.90 11.51
CA TYR A 210 0.67 -2.32 10.19
C TYR A 210 0.33 -3.33 9.10
N LEU A 211 -0.57 -2.94 8.21
CA LEU A 211 -1.05 -3.78 7.11
C LEU A 211 -1.57 -2.93 5.95
N VAL A 212 -1.82 -3.58 4.82
CA VAL A 212 -2.58 -3.02 3.70
C VAL A 212 -3.89 -3.80 3.63
N ALA A 213 -5.03 -3.19 3.96
CA ALA A 213 -6.28 -3.94 4.10
C ALA A 213 -6.88 -4.39 2.76
N THR A 214 -6.53 -3.70 1.67
CA THR A 214 -7.11 -3.90 0.35
C THR A 214 -6.03 -3.95 -0.70
N SER A 215 -6.00 -5.02 -1.50
CA SER A 215 -5.01 -5.25 -2.56
C SER A 215 -3.57 -5.17 -2.04
N ALA A 216 -3.29 -5.96 -1.00
CA ALA A 216 -2.09 -5.87 -0.19
C ALA A 216 -0.79 -5.94 -1.01
N ASN A 217 0.21 -5.16 -0.61
CA ASN A 217 1.54 -5.24 -1.21
C ASN A 217 2.44 -6.12 -0.34
N PRO A 218 2.92 -7.28 -0.83
CA PRO A 218 2.84 -7.75 -2.21
C PRO A 218 1.72 -8.76 -2.50
N SER A 219 1.01 -9.28 -1.49
CA SER A 219 0.21 -10.51 -1.60
C SER A 219 -1.04 -10.39 -2.48
N GLY A 220 -1.50 -9.19 -2.81
CA GLY A 220 -2.73 -8.92 -3.55
C GLY A 220 -4.01 -9.10 -2.73
N LYS A 221 -3.93 -9.62 -1.51
CA LYS A 221 -5.10 -9.98 -0.69
C LYS A 221 -5.89 -8.75 -0.23
N THR A 222 -7.18 -8.96 -0.02
CA THR A 222 -8.09 -7.95 0.55
C THR A 222 -8.85 -8.58 1.70
N LEU A 223 -8.79 -7.94 2.87
CA LEU A 223 -9.43 -8.43 4.09
C LEU A 223 -10.96 -8.38 3.97
N SER A 224 -11.61 -9.49 4.30
CA SER A 224 -13.07 -9.56 4.38
C SER A 224 -13.62 -8.69 5.52
N ILE A 225 -14.92 -8.38 5.48
CA ILE A 225 -15.59 -7.63 6.55
C ILE A 225 -15.46 -8.31 7.92
N ALA A 226 -15.55 -9.65 7.95
CA ALA A 226 -15.38 -10.43 9.18
C ALA A 226 -13.95 -10.29 9.73
N ARG A 227 -12.95 -10.37 8.85
CA ARG A 227 -11.53 -10.21 9.23
C ARG A 227 -11.24 -8.79 9.73
N ARG A 228 -11.75 -7.77 9.06
CA ARG A 228 -11.66 -6.36 9.46
C ARG A 228 -12.26 -6.13 10.85
N THR A 229 -13.45 -6.69 11.09
CA THR A 229 -14.16 -6.58 12.37
C THR A 229 -13.37 -7.26 13.49
N ALA A 230 -12.88 -8.49 13.27
CA ALA A 230 -12.07 -9.22 14.24
C ALA A 230 -10.78 -8.46 14.61
N LEU A 231 -10.07 -7.91 13.63
CA LEU A 231 -8.88 -7.08 13.86
C LEU A 231 -9.16 -5.87 14.76
N ILE A 232 -10.26 -5.15 14.51
CA ILE A 232 -10.62 -3.96 15.30
C ILE A 232 -10.93 -4.34 16.74
N HIS A 233 -11.66 -5.43 16.97
CA HIS A 233 -11.92 -5.91 18.32
C HIS A 233 -10.63 -6.26 19.06
N LEU A 234 -9.73 -6.99 18.41
CA LEU A 234 -8.43 -7.33 18.97
C LEU A 234 -7.61 -6.07 19.30
N ALA A 235 -7.55 -5.10 18.38
CA ALA A 235 -6.82 -3.86 18.60
C ALA A 235 -7.36 -3.05 19.78
N ARG A 236 -8.69 -2.96 19.92
CA ARG A 236 -9.33 -2.29 21.06
C ARG A 236 -9.12 -3.04 22.37
N GLU A 237 -9.05 -4.37 22.34
CA GLU A 237 -8.79 -5.17 23.52
C GLU A 237 -7.38 -4.90 24.08
N HIS A 238 -6.38 -4.88 23.21
CA HIS A 238 -4.96 -4.81 23.59
C HIS A 238 -4.34 -3.40 23.56
N ASP A 239 -5.13 -2.35 23.39
CA ASP A 239 -4.62 -0.97 23.28
C ASP A 239 -3.65 -0.80 22.08
N ALA A 240 -4.04 -1.36 20.93
CA ALA A 240 -3.30 -1.28 19.69
C ALA A 240 -3.89 -0.24 18.73
N LEU A 241 -3.03 0.37 17.91
CA LEU A 241 -3.43 1.16 16.74
C LEU A 241 -3.14 0.39 15.47
N ILE A 242 -4.18 0.11 14.70
CA ILE A 242 -4.07 -0.40 13.32
C ILE A 242 -3.82 0.78 12.39
N ILE A 243 -2.70 0.74 11.68
CA ILE A 243 -2.37 1.64 10.59
C ILE A 243 -2.62 0.88 9.28
N SER A 244 -3.77 1.15 8.66
CA SER A 244 -4.11 0.57 7.35
C SER A 244 -3.57 1.48 6.25
N ASP A 245 -2.60 0.99 5.48
CA ASP A 245 -2.02 1.72 4.35
C ASP A 245 -2.91 1.56 3.10
N ASP A 246 -3.96 2.38 3.01
CA ASP A 246 -5.08 2.23 2.07
C ASP A 246 -4.82 2.89 0.70
N VAL A 247 -3.55 2.94 0.26
CA VAL A 247 -3.15 3.60 -0.99
C VAL A 247 -3.70 2.95 -2.27
N TYR A 248 -4.24 1.73 -2.18
CA TYR A 248 -4.84 0.99 -3.29
C TYR A 248 -6.36 0.87 -3.21
N ASP A 249 -6.99 1.34 -2.13
CA ASP A 249 -8.38 0.99 -1.81
C ASP A 249 -9.38 1.47 -2.89
N LEU A 250 -9.08 2.59 -3.56
CA LEU A 250 -9.89 3.15 -4.65
C LEU A 250 -9.54 2.57 -6.04
N LEU A 251 -8.65 1.57 -6.13
CA LEU A 251 -8.17 0.98 -7.38
C LEU A 251 -8.66 -0.45 -7.57
N GLN A 252 -9.96 -0.67 -7.37
CA GLN A 252 -10.59 -1.99 -7.48
C GLN A 252 -11.54 -2.10 -8.70
N TRP A 253 -11.65 -3.29 -9.26
CA TRP A 253 -12.54 -3.68 -10.36
C TRP A 253 -13.17 -5.06 -10.13
N PRO A 254 -14.36 -5.32 -10.69
CA PRO A 254 -14.96 -6.64 -10.65
C PRO A 254 -14.13 -7.61 -11.50
N VAL A 255 -13.98 -8.83 -10.99
CA VAL A 255 -13.38 -9.95 -11.71
C VAL A 255 -14.49 -10.96 -12.02
N THR A 256 -14.46 -11.50 -13.24
CA THR A 256 -15.39 -12.55 -13.67
C THR A 256 -14.64 -13.85 -13.87
N SER A 257 -15.26 -14.97 -13.50
CA SER A 257 -14.72 -16.32 -13.66
C SER A 257 -14.42 -16.72 -15.12
N SER A 258 -15.00 -16.02 -16.10
CA SER A 258 -14.70 -16.21 -17.53
C SER A 258 -13.66 -15.19 -18.03
N PRO A 259 -12.60 -15.61 -18.74
CA PRO A 259 -11.65 -14.68 -19.35
C PRO A 259 -12.37 -13.77 -20.36
N PRO A 260 -12.07 -12.45 -20.40
CA PRO A 260 -12.70 -11.57 -21.37
C PRO A 260 -12.35 -12.06 -22.78
N PRO A 261 -13.34 -12.23 -23.68
CA PRO A 261 -13.06 -12.61 -25.06
C PRO A 261 -12.16 -11.55 -25.72
N THR A 262 -11.23 -12.01 -26.55
CA THR A 262 -10.16 -11.24 -27.23
C THR A 262 -10.64 -10.07 -28.09
N SER A 263 -11.95 -9.88 -28.28
CA SER A 263 -12.49 -8.95 -29.27
C SER A 263 -13.39 -7.84 -28.72
N LEU A 264 -13.70 -7.78 -27.42
CA LEU A 264 -14.56 -6.72 -26.88
C LEU A 264 -14.17 -6.33 -25.46
N VAL A 265 -13.18 -5.46 -25.32
CA VAL A 265 -13.13 -4.52 -24.20
C VAL A 265 -13.36 -3.14 -24.80
N SER A 266 -14.60 -2.85 -25.17
CA SER A 266 -15.00 -1.46 -25.33
C SER A 266 -14.65 -0.72 -24.03
N PRO A 267 -14.24 0.56 -24.09
CA PRO A 267 -13.98 1.40 -22.92
C PRO A 267 -15.28 1.79 -22.20
N SER A 268 -16.24 0.87 -22.09
CA SER A 268 -17.45 1.09 -21.31
C SER A 268 -17.04 1.33 -19.85
N PRO A 269 -17.59 2.37 -19.20
CA PRO A 269 -17.33 2.63 -17.80
C PRO A 269 -17.60 1.36 -16.98
N LEU A 270 -16.69 1.04 -16.06
CA LEU A 270 -16.97 -0.01 -15.09
C LEU A 270 -18.20 0.40 -14.28
N PRO A 271 -19.09 -0.55 -13.90
CA PRO A 271 -20.20 -0.22 -13.03
C PRO A 271 -19.67 0.37 -11.71
N PRO A 272 -20.39 1.31 -11.07
CA PRO A 272 -20.05 1.79 -9.74
C PRO A 272 -19.93 0.60 -8.79
N GLN A 273 -18.78 0.49 -8.13
CA GLN A 273 -18.54 -0.53 -7.11
C GLN A 273 -18.70 0.10 -5.74
N THR A 274 -19.34 -0.62 -4.82
CA THR A 274 -19.34 -0.26 -3.41
C THR A 274 -18.14 -0.95 -2.76
N PRO A 275 -17.03 -0.26 -2.48
CA PRO A 275 -15.90 -0.90 -1.80
C PRO A 275 -16.29 -1.35 -0.39
N LEU A 276 -15.53 -2.31 0.14
CA LEU A 276 -15.65 -2.70 1.55
C LEU A 276 -15.37 -1.48 2.45
N PRO A 277 -16.04 -1.39 3.61
CA PRO A 277 -15.81 -0.28 4.53
C PRO A 277 -14.36 -0.24 5.04
N LEU A 278 -13.86 0.98 5.24
CA LEU A 278 -12.55 1.20 5.82
C LEU A 278 -12.50 0.68 7.26
N LEU A 279 -11.35 0.16 7.69
CA LEU A 279 -11.14 -0.24 9.09
C LEU A 279 -11.45 0.91 10.05
N SER A 280 -11.08 2.14 9.70
CA SER A 280 -11.37 3.35 10.48
C SER A 280 -12.88 3.66 10.61
N GLN A 281 -13.70 3.33 9.60
CA GLN A 281 -15.16 3.52 9.68
C GLN A 281 -15.82 2.49 10.59
N ILE A 282 -15.38 1.24 10.48
CA ILE A 282 -15.85 0.18 11.38
C ILE A 282 -15.45 0.53 12.83
N ASP A 283 -14.20 0.95 13.07
CA ASP A 283 -13.73 1.37 14.38
C ASP A 283 -14.51 2.57 14.95
N ALA A 284 -14.79 3.59 14.13
CA ALA A 284 -15.55 4.77 14.53
C ALA A 284 -17.02 4.46 14.86
N SER A 285 -17.57 3.36 14.31
CA SER A 285 -18.94 2.92 14.57
C SER A 285 -19.14 2.27 15.94
N LEU A 286 -18.06 1.84 16.60
CA LEU A 286 -18.11 1.17 17.90
C LEU A 286 -18.04 2.18 19.07
N PRO A 287 -18.69 1.90 20.22
CA PRO A 287 -18.63 2.78 21.40
C PRO A 287 -17.20 3.03 21.88
N PRO A 288 -16.83 4.23 22.36
CA PRO A 288 -15.45 4.58 22.70
C PRO A 288 -14.69 3.50 23.49
N SER A 289 -13.45 3.23 23.09
CA SER A 289 -12.62 2.21 23.72
C SER A 289 -12.37 2.52 25.21
N ARG A 290 -12.32 1.49 26.05
CA ARG A 290 -11.95 1.59 27.47
C ARG A 290 -10.56 2.19 27.70
N HIS A 291 -9.69 2.11 26.69
CA HIS A 291 -8.33 2.65 26.76
C HIS A 291 -8.28 4.14 26.37
N ASN A 292 -9.41 4.76 26.01
CA ASN A 292 -9.44 6.19 25.72
C ASN A 292 -9.51 7.01 27.01
N PRO A 293 -8.81 8.16 27.07
CA PRO A 293 -8.97 9.10 28.17
C PRO A 293 -10.43 9.58 28.30
N PRO A 294 -10.89 9.95 29.51
CA PRO A 294 -12.23 10.50 29.70
C PRO A 294 -12.53 11.68 28.77
N GLY A 295 -13.69 11.66 28.11
CA GLY A 295 -14.11 12.70 27.17
C GLY A 295 -13.36 12.70 25.84
N LYS A 296 -12.53 11.68 25.57
CA LYS A 296 -11.81 11.49 24.29
C LYS A 296 -12.25 10.23 23.59
N ASN A 297 -12.23 10.28 22.26
CA ASN A 297 -12.50 9.13 21.40
C ASN A 297 -11.40 8.99 20.35
N PHE A 298 -10.24 8.44 20.75
CA PHE A 298 -9.17 8.13 19.82
C PHE A 298 -9.44 6.80 19.09
N SER A 299 -9.09 6.76 17.80
CA SER A 299 -9.21 5.59 16.93
C SER A 299 -8.29 4.45 17.37
N HIS A 300 -8.72 3.20 17.17
CA HIS A 300 -7.83 2.03 17.19
C HIS A 300 -7.60 1.49 15.78
N ALA A 301 -8.25 2.06 14.76
CA ALA A 301 -7.87 1.88 13.37
C ALA A 301 -7.92 3.21 12.60
N ILE A 302 -6.90 3.45 11.78
CA ILE A 302 -6.82 4.61 10.90
C ILE A 302 -6.60 4.18 9.45
N SER A 303 -7.14 4.96 8.54
CA SER A 303 -6.82 4.88 7.12
C SER A 303 -5.69 5.86 6.83
N ASN A 304 -4.57 5.35 6.30
CA ASN A 304 -3.43 6.10 5.82
C ASN A 304 -3.42 6.05 4.29
N ALA A 305 -3.83 7.14 3.64
CA ALA A 305 -4.09 7.16 2.21
C ALA A 305 -3.28 8.23 1.46
N SER A 306 -3.21 8.10 0.13
CA SER A 306 -2.45 9.02 -0.70
C SER A 306 -2.98 9.12 -2.13
N PHE A 307 -2.86 10.31 -2.72
CA PHE A 307 -3.08 10.54 -4.15
C PHE A 307 -1.96 9.96 -5.03
N SER A 308 -0.91 9.38 -4.45
CA SER A 308 0.25 8.86 -5.19
C SER A 308 -0.08 7.80 -6.24
N LYS A 309 -1.12 6.99 -6.01
CA LYS A 309 -1.55 5.91 -6.93
C LYS A 309 -2.74 6.30 -7.81
N LEU A 310 -3.38 7.43 -7.50
CA LEU A 310 -4.57 7.93 -8.19
C LEU A 310 -4.23 9.00 -9.21
N VAL A 311 -3.32 9.89 -8.83
CA VAL A 311 -2.95 11.10 -9.58
C VAL A 311 -1.46 11.06 -9.93
N GLY A 312 -0.61 10.68 -8.98
CA GLY A 312 0.81 10.48 -9.25
C GLY A 312 1.68 10.75 -8.03
N PRO A 313 2.80 10.04 -7.86
CA PRO A 313 3.60 10.09 -6.64
C PRO A 313 4.26 11.45 -6.38
N GLY A 314 4.49 12.24 -7.43
CA GLY A 314 5.10 13.56 -7.35
C GLY A 314 4.21 14.64 -6.70
N ILE A 315 2.90 14.40 -6.55
CA ILE A 315 1.99 15.38 -5.94
C ILE A 315 2.25 15.58 -4.44
N ARG A 316 2.86 14.58 -3.78
CA ARG A 316 3.19 14.60 -2.34
C ARG A 316 2.01 15.03 -1.45
N THR A 317 0.81 14.55 -1.77
CA THR A 317 -0.41 14.84 -1.01
C THR A 317 -1.12 13.53 -0.66
N GLY A 318 -1.59 13.44 0.57
CA GLY A 318 -2.40 12.34 1.06
C GLY A 318 -3.28 12.80 2.20
N TRP A 319 -3.89 11.85 2.90
CA TRP A 319 -4.71 12.14 4.06
C TRP A 319 -4.67 10.98 5.06
N ILE A 320 -4.93 11.31 6.32
CA ILE A 320 -5.28 10.36 7.36
C ILE A 320 -6.77 10.51 7.62
N HIS A 321 -7.48 9.39 7.76
CA HIS A 321 -8.85 9.35 8.24
C HIS A 321 -8.96 8.51 9.52
N GLY A 322 -9.62 9.08 10.52
CA GLY A 322 -9.92 8.47 11.81
C GLY A 322 -10.88 9.37 12.59
N THR A 323 -11.14 9.04 13.85
CA THR A 323 -11.96 9.87 14.76
C THR A 323 -11.44 11.31 14.86
N ALA A 324 -12.32 12.27 15.13
CA ALA A 324 -11.96 13.69 15.23
C ALA A 324 -10.85 13.98 16.26
N ASP A 325 -10.84 13.27 17.40
CA ASP A 325 -9.76 13.40 18.40
C ASP A 325 -8.42 12.87 17.86
N PHE A 326 -8.42 11.76 17.12
CA PHE A 326 -7.21 11.24 16.48
C PHE A 326 -6.69 12.20 15.40
N ALA A 327 -7.56 12.63 14.50
CA ALA A 327 -7.21 13.57 13.43
C ALA A 327 -6.65 14.88 14.02
N HIS A 328 -7.26 15.40 15.08
CA HIS A 328 -6.74 16.57 15.76
C HIS A 328 -5.36 16.30 16.40
N GLY A 329 -5.19 15.19 17.13
CA GLY A 329 -3.92 14.80 17.74
C GLY A 329 -2.77 14.62 16.75
N PHE A 330 -3.10 14.10 15.56
CA PHE A 330 -2.20 13.96 14.42
C PHE A 330 -1.86 15.32 13.81
N SER A 331 -2.86 16.18 13.57
CA SER A 331 -2.63 17.47 12.92
C SER A 331 -1.64 18.36 13.67
N VAL A 332 -1.64 18.31 15.00
CA VAL A 332 -0.72 19.11 15.83
C VAL A 332 0.69 18.49 16.00
N THR A 333 1.04 17.44 15.21
CA THR A 333 2.38 16.83 15.14
C THR A 333 3.45 17.90 14.99
N GLY A 334 4.62 17.72 15.65
CA GLY A 334 5.66 18.75 15.69
C GLY A 334 6.10 19.25 14.31
N THR A 335 6.09 18.39 13.29
CA THR A 335 6.42 18.72 11.90
C THR A 335 5.39 19.61 11.20
N ASN A 336 4.16 19.65 11.70
CA ASN A 336 3.09 20.49 11.16
C ASN A 336 2.95 21.82 11.93
N ARG A 337 3.56 21.93 13.12
CA ARG A 337 3.55 23.15 13.93
C ARG A 337 4.29 24.27 13.19
N SER A 338 3.83 25.51 13.35
CA SER A 338 4.34 26.72 12.67
C SER A 338 4.10 26.79 11.17
N GLY A 339 4.23 25.67 10.43
CA GLY A 339 4.10 25.64 8.97
C GLY A 339 2.72 25.26 8.44
N GLY A 340 1.91 24.59 9.26
CA GLY A 340 0.71 23.87 8.83
C GLY A 340 1.03 22.48 8.28
N ALA A 341 -0.01 21.75 7.85
CA ALA A 341 0.20 20.46 7.21
C ALA A 341 1.06 20.58 5.94
N ALA A 342 1.75 19.49 5.60
CA ALA A 342 2.58 19.42 4.40
C ALA A 342 1.78 19.68 3.11
N SER A 343 2.47 20.24 2.12
CA SER A 343 2.00 20.32 0.72
C SER A 343 0.76 21.20 0.48
N GLN A 344 0.62 22.33 1.20
CA GLN A 344 -0.51 23.27 1.07
C GLN A 344 -0.89 23.62 -0.38
N PHE A 345 0.08 24.02 -1.22
CA PHE A 345 -0.17 24.33 -2.64
C PHE A 345 -0.66 23.12 -3.44
N ALA A 346 0.01 21.97 -3.32
CA ALA A 346 -0.42 20.76 -4.00
C ALA A 346 -1.80 20.30 -3.51
N ALA A 347 -2.13 20.49 -2.23
CA ALA A 347 -3.44 20.22 -1.68
C ALA A 347 -4.53 21.10 -2.31
N ALA A 348 -4.25 22.37 -2.60
CA ALA A 348 -5.19 23.24 -3.32
C ALA A 348 -5.40 22.79 -4.78
N VAL A 349 -4.33 22.40 -5.48
CA VAL A 349 -4.44 21.85 -6.85
C VAL A 349 -5.29 20.58 -6.87
N VAL A 350 -5.02 19.65 -5.94
CA VAL A 350 -5.80 18.42 -5.81
C VAL A 350 -7.24 18.71 -5.42
N TRP A 351 -7.49 19.66 -4.52
CA TRP A 351 -8.85 20.08 -4.16
C TRP A 351 -9.62 20.53 -5.39
N ARG A 352 -9.01 21.39 -6.23
CA ARG A 352 -9.70 21.90 -7.40
C ARG A 352 -10.07 20.77 -8.35
N ALA A 353 -9.11 19.90 -8.70
CA ALA A 353 -9.36 18.76 -9.58
C ALA A 353 -10.34 17.72 -9.00
N LEU A 354 -10.41 17.58 -7.68
CA LEU A 354 -11.39 16.71 -7.02
C LEU A 354 -12.78 17.36 -7.01
N SER A 355 -12.88 18.65 -6.66
CA SER A 355 -14.15 19.38 -6.56
C SER A 355 -14.90 19.53 -7.89
N THR A 356 -14.20 19.44 -9.01
CA THR A 356 -14.78 19.45 -10.36
C THR A 356 -15.14 18.07 -10.88
N GLY A 357 -14.84 17.00 -10.14
CA GLY A 357 -15.01 15.63 -10.59
C GLY A 357 -13.91 15.10 -11.52
N GLU A 358 -12.91 15.90 -11.88
CA GLU A 358 -11.88 15.49 -12.85
C GLU A 358 -11.03 14.31 -12.35
N ILE A 359 -10.72 14.25 -11.05
CA ILE A 359 -10.02 13.10 -10.45
C ILE A 359 -10.91 11.86 -10.47
N GLU A 360 -12.19 12.01 -10.10
CA GLU A 360 -13.17 10.91 -10.08
C GLU A 360 -13.32 10.31 -11.49
N GLU A 361 -13.59 11.15 -12.49
CA GLU A 361 -13.71 10.76 -13.90
C GLU A 361 -12.41 10.14 -14.45
N TRP A 362 -11.24 10.68 -14.08
CA TRP A 362 -9.96 10.13 -14.52
C TRP A 362 -9.70 8.74 -13.93
N VAL A 363 -9.92 8.57 -12.62
CA VAL A 363 -9.73 7.28 -11.96
C VAL A 363 -10.70 6.24 -12.54
N ASP A 364 -11.95 6.61 -12.76
CA ASP A 364 -13.02 5.70 -13.16
C ASP A 364 -13.01 5.36 -14.64
N GLY A 365 -12.75 6.37 -15.48
CA GLY A 365 -12.73 6.23 -16.94
C GLY A 365 -11.37 5.80 -17.50
N THR A 366 -10.27 6.10 -16.81
CA THR A 366 -8.92 5.89 -17.34
C THR A 366 -8.10 4.92 -16.48
N VAL A 367 -7.88 5.23 -15.20
CA VAL A 367 -6.94 4.47 -14.37
C VAL A 367 -7.43 3.04 -14.11
N ARG A 368 -8.63 2.87 -13.54
CA ARG A 368 -9.19 1.55 -13.21
C ARG A 368 -9.36 0.65 -14.45
N PRO A 369 -9.94 1.12 -15.57
CA PRO A 369 -10.05 0.30 -16.78
C PRO A 369 -8.69 -0.14 -17.33
N ALA A 370 -7.68 0.75 -17.28
CA ALA A 370 -6.37 0.43 -17.79
C ALA A 370 -5.59 -0.54 -16.87
N LEU A 371 -5.75 -0.44 -15.54
CA LEU A 371 -5.18 -1.42 -14.61
C LEU A 371 -5.87 -2.79 -14.76
N ARG A 372 -7.20 -2.82 -14.90
CA ARG A 372 -7.96 -4.06 -15.16
C ARG A 372 -7.47 -4.77 -16.41
N ARG A 373 -7.25 -4.05 -17.52
CA ARG A 373 -6.71 -4.64 -18.76
C ARG A 373 -5.31 -5.22 -18.55
N ARG A 374 -4.41 -4.45 -17.93
CA ARG A 374 -3.03 -4.88 -17.64
C ARG A 374 -2.97 -6.11 -16.74
N HIS A 375 -3.81 -6.15 -15.69
CA HIS A 375 -3.98 -7.32 -14.83
C HIS A 375 -4.45 -8.55 -15.61
N GLY A 376 -5.49 -8.41 -16.43
CA GLY A 376 -5.99 -9.51 -17.27
C GLY A 376 -4.96 -10.01 -18.29
N ILE A 377 -4.16 -9.12 -18.88
CA ILE A 377 -3.04 -9.49 -19.75
C ILE A 377 -2.00 -10.29 -18.96
N MET A 378 -1.57 -9.78 -17.81
CA MET A 378 -0.57 -10.45 -16.97
C MET A 378 -1.02 -11.85 -16.56
N LEU A 379 -2.24 -12.01 -16.03
CA LEU A 379 -2.76 -13.31 -15.61
C LEU A 379 -2.86 -14.31 -16.77
N ARG A 380 -3.31 -13.87 -17.95
CA ARG A 380 -3.38 -14.73 -19.14
C ARG A 380 -2.00 -15.21 -19.57
N GLU A 381 -1.01 -14.34 -19.59
CA GLU A 381 0.35 -14.74 -19.98
C GLU A 381 1.01 -15.60 -18.90
N ILE A 382 0.73 -15.37 -17.61
CA ILE A 382 1.18 -16.26 -16.52
C ILE A 382 0.60 -17.67 -16.71
N ALA A 383 -0.70 -17.77 -16.97
CA ALA A 383 -1.38 -19.05 -17.21
C ALA A 383 -0.81 -19.77 -18.45
N ARG A 384 -0.42 -19.03 -19.49
CA ARG A 384 0.15 -19.59 -20.71
C ARG A 384 1.62 -20.02 -20.56
N GLU A 385 2.45 -19.18 -19.98
CA GLU A 385 3.91 -19.32 -20.04
C GLU A 385 4.52 -19.90 -18.75
N LEU A 386 3.91 -19.64 -17.59
CA LEU A 386 4.48 -19.99 -16.28
C LEU A 386 3.75 -21.14 -15.60
N ALA A 387 2.42 -21.22 -15.70
CA ALA A 387 1.66 -22.31 -15.09
C ALA A 387 2.07 -23.71 -15.58
N PRO A 388 2.41 -23.94 -16.87
CA PRO A 388 2.95 -25.23 -17.32
C PRO A 388 4.30 -25.61 -16.71
N LEU A 389 4.99 -24.65 -16.08
CA LEU A 389 6.27 -24.84 -15.40
C LEU A 389 6.10 -25.03 -13.89
N GLY A 390 4.86 -25.20 -13.40
CA GLY A 390 4.57 -25.40 -11.98
C GLY A 390 4.45 -24.11 -11.16
N VAL A 391 4.52 -22.93 -11.79
CA VAL A 391 4.31 -21.65 -11.09
C VAL A 391 2.84 -21.49 -10.72
N LYS A 392 2.58 -21.11 -9.48
CA LYS A 392 1.24 -20.84 -8.95
C LYS A 392 1.04 -19.35 -8.70
N VAL A 393 -0.16 -18.85 -8.94
CA VAL A 393 -0.60 -17.52 -8.51
C VAL A 393 -1.16 -17.65 -7.09
N TRP A 394 -0.80 -16.75 -6.18
CA TRP A 394 -1.35 -16.76 -4.82
C TRP A 394 -2.84 -16.43 -4.79
N GLY A 395 -3.53 -17.00 -3.80
CA GLY A 395 -4.91 -16.69 -3.48
C GLY A 395 -5.14 -15.17 -3.34
N GLY A 396 -6.21 -14.67 -3.95
CA GLY A 396 -6.60 -13.26 -3.90
C GLY A 396 -5.99 -12.40 -5.01
N ASN A 397 -5.34 -12.99 -6.03
CA ASN A 397 -4.72 -12.25 -7.13
C ASN A 397 -5.52 -12.32 -8.46
N GLY A 398 -6.72 -12.91 -8.46
CA GLY A 398 -7.55 -13.05 -9.67
C GLY A 398 -9.04 -13.23 -9.39
N VAL A 399 -9.63 -14.29 -9.95
CA VAL A 399 -11.03 -14.74 -9.79
C VAL A 399 -11.29 -15.41 -8.44
N ASP A 400 -10.49 -15.04 -7.46
CA ASP A 400 -10.49 -15.52 -6.09
C ASP A 400 -10.19 -14.34 -5.14
N GLY A 401 -10.42 -13.12 -5.64
CA GLY A 401 -10.22 -11.86 -4.94
C GLY A 401 -11.14 -11.70 -3.73
N ALA A 402 -11.27 -10.47 -3.24
CA ALA A 402 -12.15 -10.23 -2.10
C ALA A 402 -13.62 -10.38 -2.48
N HIS A 403 -14.36 -11.01 -1.58
CA HIS A 403 -15.81 -11.05 -1.62
C HIS A 403 -16.35 -9.75 -1.00
N GLN A 404 -17.15 -8.99 -1.75
CA GLN A 404 -17.76 -7.77 -1.21
C GLN A 404 -18.80 -8.05 -0.10
N ALA A 405 -19.32 -9.28 -0.03
CA ALA A 405 -20.40 -9.68 0.88
C ALA A 405 -20.03 -10.84 1.85
N GLY A 406 -18.79 -10.92 2.35
CA GLY A 406 -18.48 -11.60 3.62
C GLY A 406 -18.94 -13.06 3.86
N GLY A 407 -19.12 -13.90 2.83
CA GLY A 407 -19.61 -15.28 2.94
C GLY A 407 -19.31 -16.15 1.70
N LYS A 408 -19.89 -17.36 1.60
CA LYS A 408 -19.83 -18.21 0.39
C LYS A 408 -20.68 -17.58 -0.72
N LEU A 409 -20.11 -17.44 -1.92
CA LEU A 409 -20.73 -16.81 -3.10
C LEU A 409 -22.16 -17.30 -3.36
N GLY A 410 -23.11 -16.37 -3.27
CA GLY A 410 -24.39 -16.47 -3.96
C GLY A 410 -24.24 -16.19 -5.47
N PRO A 411 -25.22 -16.57 -6.30
CA PRO A 411 -25.17 -16.40 -7.76
C PRO A 411 -25.07 -14.94 -8.25
N ASP A 412 -25.34 -13.96 -7.38
CA ASP A 412 -25.33 -12.52 -7.70
C ASP A 412 -24.18 -11.75 -7.02
N GLU A 413 -23.26 -12.43 -6.33
CA GLU A 413 -22.15 -11.79 -5.61
C GLU A 413 -20.93 -11.55 -6.52
N LEU A 414 -20.34 -10.36 -6.43
CA LEU A 414 -19.18 -9.94 -7.23
C LEU A 414 -17.88 -10.09 -6.45
N GLU A 415 -16.92 -10.77 -7.05
CA GLU A 415 -15.52 -10.73 -6.62
C GLU A 415 -14.85 -9.47 -7.13
N VAL A 416 -14.03 -8.87 -6.27
CA VAL A 416 -13.23 -7.69 -6.63
C VAL A 416 -11.76 -7.92 -6.42
N TYR A 417 -10.99 -7.35 -7.33
CA TYR A 417 -9.55 -7.29 -7.26
C TYR A 417 -9.08 -5.88 -7.57
N GLY A 418 -7.87 -5.52 -7.15
CA GLY A 418 -7.33 -4.20 -7.36
C GLY A 418 -5.83 -4.10 -7.16
N GLY A 419 -5.36 -2.86 -7.02
CA GLY A 419 -3.95 -2.59 -6.80
C GLY A 419 -3.10 -2.87 -8.04
N TYR A 420 -1.82 -3.19 -7.81
CA TYR A 420 -0.76 -3.15 -8.84
C TYR A 420 -0.01 -4.48 -9.05
N PHE A 421 -0.24 -5.49 -8.20
CA PHE A 421 0.73 -6.57 -8.03
C PHE A 421 0.11 -7.96 -8.06
N VAL A 422 0.74 -8.87 -8.81
CA VAL A 422 0.50 -10.30 -8.72
C VAL A 422 1.62 -10.96 -7.95
N TRP A 423 1.28 -11.81 -6.99
CA TRP A 423 2.24 -12.61 -6.23
C TRP A 423 2.24 -14.07 -6.69
N LEU A 424 3.44 -14.58 -6.98
CA LEU A 424 3.66 -15.91 -7.51
C LEU A 424 4.39 -16.80 -6.50
N THR A 425 4.15 -18.11 -6.60
CA THR A 425 4.96 -19.15 -5.96
C THR A 425 5.61 -19.97 -7.07
N LEU A 426 6.94 -20.01 -7.10
CA LEU A 426 7.74 -20.83 -7.99
C LEU A 426 7.73 -22.31 -7.52
N PRO A 427 8.14 -23.26 -8.39
CA PRO A 427 8.38 -24.65 -7.99
C PRO A 427 9.32 -24.79 -6.79
N GLU A 428 9.19 -25.88 -6.04
CA GLU A 428 9.85 -26.05 -4.74
C GLU A 428 11.38 -26.03 -4.86
N GLU A 429 11.89 -26.57 -5.95
CA GLU A 429 13.30 -26.64 -6.32
C GLU A 429 13.93 -25.28 -6.70
N MET A 430 13.14 -24.21 -6.80
CA MET A 430 13.62 -22.89 -7.22
C MET A 430 13.77 -21.91 -6.07
N ASN A 431 14.81 -21.09 -6.16
CA ASN A 431 15.00 -19.92 -5.30
C ASN A 431 14.72 -18.62 -6.09
N ALA A 432 13.82 -17.79 -5.57
CA ALA A 432 13.37 -16.55 -6.21
C ALA A 432 14.48 -15.51 -6.39
N GLU A 433 15.46 -15.45 -5.49
CA GLU A 433 16.61 -14.54 -5.60
C GLU A 433 17.53 -14.96 -6.75
N VAL A 434 17.74 -16.27 -6.92
CA VAL A 434 18.47 -16.82 -8.06
C VAL A 434 17.71 -16.56 -9.37
N VAL A 435 16.38 -16.77 -9.39
CA VAL A 435 15.53 -16.46 -10.55
C VAL A 435 15.62 -14.99 -10.92
N ALA A 436 15.51 -14.07 -9.95
CA ALA A 436 15.57 -12.63 -10.20
C ALA A 436 16.94 -12.22 -10.78
N ARG A 437 18.04 -12.76 -10.26
CA ARG A 437 19.39 -12.54 -10.78
C ARG A 437 19.54 -13.04 -12.22
N ARG A 438 19.09 -14.26 -12.52
CA ARG A 438 19.14 -14.83 -13.87
C ARG A 438 18.23 -14.09 -14.85
N ALA A 439 17.04 -13.67 -14.42
CA ALA A 439 16.13 -12.85 -15.22
C ALA A 439 16.78 -11.52 -15.64
N ARG A 440 17.50 -10.87 -14.72
CA ARG A 440 18.24 -9.65 -15.05
C ARG A 440 19.37 -9.94 -16.04
N ALA A 441 20.21 -10.94 -15.74
CA ALA A 441 21.42 -11.23 -16.52
C ALA A 441 21.14 -11.79 -17.94
N GLU A 442 20.13 -12.65 -18.09
CA GLU A 442 19.90 -13.39 -19.35
C GLU A 442 18.83 -12.75 -20.24
N GLU A 443 17.89 -12.03 -19.65
CA GLU A 443 16.70 -11.56 -20.33
C GLU A 443 16.45 -10.05 -20.15
N GLU A 444 17.34 -9.28 -19.50
CA GLU A 444 17.10 -7.86 -19.21
C GLU A 444 15.72 -7.66 -18.57
N LEU A 445 15.39 -8.51 -17.60
CA LEU A 445 14.11 -8.50 -16.89
C LEU A 445 14.34 -8.30 -15.38
N VAL A 446 13.68 -7.31 -14.80
CA VAL A 446 13.65 -7.09 -13.34
C VAL A 446 12.33 -7.58 -12.78
N VAL A 447 12.40 -8.50 -11.82
CA VAL A 447 11.28 -8.98 -11.00
C VAL A 447 11.64 -8.83 -9.52
N ALA A 448 10.66 -8.84 -8.62
CA ALA A 448 10.92 -8.66 -7.19
C ALA A 448 10.93 -10.02 -6.47
N PRO A 449 12.08 -10.50 -5.94
CA PRO A 449 12.14 -11.75 -5.19
C PRO A 449 11.49 -11.59 -3.81
N GLY A 450 10.91 -12.67 -3.30
CA GLY A 450 10.04 -12.65 -2.12
C GLY A 450 10.74 -12.18 -0.84
N ARG A 451 12.04 -12.46 -0.72
CA ARG A 451 12.89 -12.06 0.40
C ARG A 451 12.82 -10.57 0.73
N ILE A 452 12.66 -9.68 -0.27
CA ILE A 452 12.60 -8.24 0.02
C ILE A 452 11.31 -7.84 0.75
N PHE A 453 10.29 -8.68 0.78
CA PHE A 453 9.00 -8.42 1.43
C PHE A 453 8.87 -9.07 2.81
N GLU A 454 9.93 -9.70 3.30
CA GLU A 454 10.03 -10.21 4.67
C GLU A 454 10.10 -9.03 5.66
N VAL A 455 9.63 -9.25 6.88
CA VAL A 455 9.59 -8.21 7.91
C VAL A 455 10.99 -8.00 8.46
N ALA A 456 11.52 -6.77 8.34
CA ALA A 456 12.89 -6.47 8.70
C ALA A 456 13.19 -6.79 10.17
N GLY A 457 14.21 -7.63 10.40
CA GLY A 457 14.64 -8.07 11.72
C GLY A 457 13.77 -9.16 12.36
N ASP A 458 12.82 -9.74 11.62
CA ASP A 458 12.02 -10.90 12.02
C ASP A 458 11.78 -11.86 10.83
N GLU A 459 12.76 -11.96 9.92
CA GLU A 459 12.66 -12.72 8.67
C GLU A 459 12.45 -14.22 8.90
N GLU A 460 12.97 -14.77 10.00
CA GLU A 460 12.78 -16.19 10.36
C GLU A 460 11.33 -16.57 10.65
N ALA A 461 10.51 -15.60 11.10
CA ALA A 461 9.12 -15.85 11.46
C ALA A 461 8.22 -16.07 10.24
N ALA A 462 8.57 -15.49 9.08
CA ALA A 462 7.88 -15.70 7.82
C ALA A 462 8.82 -15.45 6.63
N ARG A 463 9.15 -16.52 5.90
CA ARG A 463 10.06 -16.49 4.74
C ARG A 463 9.34 -16.71 3.43
N PHE A 464 9.85 -16.11 2.37
CA PHE A 464 9.28 -16.19 1.01
C PHE A 464 10.32 -16.55 -0.07
N PRO A 465 11.09 -17.64 0.10
CA PRO A 465 12.23 -17.96 -0.77
C PRO A 465 11.82 -18.38 -2.19
N GLN A 466 10.57 -18.82 -2.37
CA GLN A 466 10.02 -19.28 -3.65
C GLN A 466 9.09 -18.24 -4.28
N ASN A 467 8.90 -17.06 -3.67
CA ASN A 467 7.90 -16.13 -4.14
C ASN A 467 8.48 -15.02 -5.01
N VAL A 468 7.70 -14.56 -5.98
CA VAL A 468 8.07 -13.43 -6.85
C VAL A 468 6.87 -12.51 -7.00
N ARG A 469 7.06 -11.19 -6.81
CA ARG A 469 6.06 -10.19 -7.19
C ARG A 469 6.29 -9.71 -8.61
N LEU A 470 5.22 -9.62 -9.38
CA LEU A 470 5.16 -8.90 -10.65
C LEU A 470 4.24 -7.69 -10.52
N SER A 471 4.69 -6.55 -11.01
CA SER A 471 3.91 -5.32 -11.13
C SER A 471 3.41 -5.15 -12.54
N PHE A 472 2.10 -4.92 -12.69
CA PHE A 472 1.47 -4.61 -13.97
C PHE A 472 1.15 -3.11 -14.13
N SER A 473 1.56 -2.26 -13.20
CA SER A 473 1.10 -0.86 -13.16
C SER A 473 1.95 0.11 -13.99
N TRP A 474 3.25 -0.15 -14.10
CA TRP A 474 4.24 0.79 -14.64
C TRP A 474 4.52 0.59 -16.13
N VAL A 475 4.67 -0.67 -16.53
CA VAL A 475 5.11 -1.05 -17.89
C VAL A 475 3.95 -0.99 -18.91
N ASP A 476 4.33 -0.87 -20.18
CA ASP A 476 3.38 -0.94 -21.29
C ASP A 476 2.81 -2.37 -21.43
N GLU A 477 1.62 -2.48 -22.01
CA GLU A 477 0.91 -3.76 -22.14
C GLU A 477 1.72 -4.83 -22.90
N GLU A 478 2.48 -4.43 -23.92
CA GLU A 478 3.36 -5.31 -24.69
C GLU A 478 4.56 -5.80 -23.87
N ASP A 479 5.12 -4.94 -23.02
CA ASP A 479 6.23 -5.28 -22.13
C ASP A 479 5.77 -6.22 -21.00
N ILE A 480 4.50 -6.17 -20.58
CA ILE A 480 3.93 -7.18 -19.67
C ILE A 480 4.01 -8.56 -20.32
N VAL A 481 3.55 -8.68 -21.58
CA VAL A 481 3.55 -9.94 -22.33
C VAL A 481 4.96 -10.46 -22.50
N GLU A 482 5.88 -9.62 -22.98
CA GLU A 482 7.27 -10.04 -23.20
C GLU A 482 8.00 -10.31 -21.88
N GLY A 483 7.73 -9.55 -20.81
CA GLY A 483 8.30 -9.77 -19.50
C GLY A 483 7.93 -11.12 -18.89
N VAL A 484 6.66 -11.52 -19.00
CA VAL A 484 6.21 -12.85 -18.55
C VAL A 484 6.84 -13.97 -19.38
N LYS A 485 6.94 -13.81 -20.71
CA LYS A 485 7.63 -14.77 -21.59
C LYS A 485 9.12 -14.90 -21.25
N ARG A 486 9.80 -13.79 -20.98
CA ARG A 486 11.20 -13.76 -20.52
C ARG A 486 11.38 -14.55 -19.24
N LEU A 487 10.51 -14.33 -18.26
CA LEU A 487 10.52 -15.11 -17.03
C LEU A 487 10.35 -16.60 -17.34
N GLY A 488 9.37 -16.97 -18.18
CA GLY A 488 9.15 -18.36 -18.59
C GLY A 488 10.37 -19.00 -19.27
N ARG A 489 11.12 -18.26 -20.09
CA ARG A 489 12.38 -18.75 -20.69
C ARG A 489 13.46 -19.02 -19.64
N VAL A 490 13.62 -18.15 -18.64
CA VAL A 490 14.56 -18.35 -17.53
C VAL A 490 14.18 -19.60 -16.75
N LEU A 491 12.91 -19.73 -16.37
CA LEU A 491 12.42 -20.89 -15.62
C LEU A 491 12.61 -22.20 -16.40
N LYS A 492 12.32 -22.22 -17.71
CA LYS A 492 12.55 -23.38 -18.58
C LYS A 492 14.03 -23.80 -18.61
N ARG A 493 14.96 -22.84 -18.70
CA ARG A 493 16.41 -23.15 -18.66
C ARG A 493 16.84 -23.71 -17.31
N MET A 494 16.30 -23.14 -16.22
CA MET A 494 16.57 -23.62 -14.86
C MET A 494 16.04 -25.04 -14.61
N LEU A 495 14.83 -25.36 -15.08
CA LEU A 495 14.23 -26.70 -14.94
C LEU A 495 14.87 -27.74 -15.88
N GLY A 496 15.31 -27.33 -17.06
CA GLY A 496 15.90 -28.21 -18.07
C GLY A 496 17.34 -28.64 -17.77
N GLY A 497 17.90 -28.29 -16.61
CA GLY A 497 19.27 -28.68 -16.23
C GLY A 497 20.36 -28.04 -17.10
N VAL A 498 20.08 -26.93 -17.77
CA VAL A 498 21.12 -26.18 -18.49
C VAL A 498 22.02 -25.54 -17.44
N GLU A 499 23.23 -26.10 -17.27
CA GLU A 499 24.25 -25.59 -16.36
C GLU A 499 24.48 -24.09 -16.56
N PRO A 500 24.76 -23.33 -15.48
CA PRO A 500 24.97 -21.90 -15.57
C PRO A 500 26.24 -21.58 -16.39
N ASP A 501 26.04 -21.04 -17.59
CA ASP A 501 27.12 -20.42 -18.37
C ASP A 501 27.67 -19.18 -17.61
N MET A 502 28.95 -19.25 -17.24
CA MET A 502 29.89 -18.18 -16.82
C MET A 502 29.54 -17.28 -15.61
N VAL A 503 28.28 -17.08 -15.23
CA VAL A 503 27.88 -16.10 -14.21
C VAL A 503 28.19 -16.55 -12.77
N GLU A 504 28.19 -17.86 -12.49
CA GLU A 504 28.60 -18.37 -11.17
C GLU A 504 30.11 -18.29 -10.94
N ARG A 505 30.93 -18.41 -11.99
CA ARG A 505 32.40 -18.27 -11.88
C ARG A 505 32.80 -16.84 -11.52
N ASN A 506 32.13 -15.85 -12.11
CA ASN A 506 32.43 -14.44 -11.82
C ASN A 506 31.87 -13.96 -10.47
N ALA A 507 30.82 -14.60 -9.94
CA ALA A 507 30.26 -14.26 -8.63
C ALA A 507 31.12 -14.79 -7.47
N ALA A 508 31.67 -16.00 -7.59
CA ALA A 508 32.59 -16.56 -6.61
C ALA A 508 33.91 -15.77 -6.51
N GLU A 509 34.37 -15.19 -7.63
CA GLU A 509 35.55 -14.32 -7.65
C GLU A 509 35.26 -12.89 -7.15
N GLY A 510 34.05 -12.37 -7.37
CA GLY A 510 33.63 -11.04 -6.89
C GLY A 510 33.35 -10.97 -5.38
N GLU A 511 32.74 -12.00 -4.79
CA GLU A 511 32.51 -12.06 -3.33
C GLU A 511 33.82 -12.20 -2.53
N ALA A 512 34.84 -12.84 -3.10
CA ALA A 512 36.17 -12.94 -2.48
C ALA A 512 36.94 -11.59 -2.45
N GLN A 513 36.53 -10.61 -3.26
CA GLN A 513 37.14 -9.28 -3.32
C GLN A 513 36.39 -8.20 -2.52
N ALA A 514 35.11 -8.41 -2.21
CA ALA A 514 34.30 -7.47 -1.40
C ALA A 514 34.50 -7.61 0.12
N PHE A 515 35.26 -8.61 0.58
CA PHE A 515 35.56 -8.88 1.99
C PHE A 515 37.04 -8.62 2.38
N LYS A 516 37.76 -7.76 1.66
CA LYS A 516 39.05 -7.19 2.09
C LYS A 516 38.98 -5.70 2.30
#